data_AF-A0A6I9XIA3-F1
#
_entry.id   AF-A0A6I9XIA3-F1
#
_cell.length_a   1.000
_cell.length_b   1.000
_cell.length_c   1.000
_cell.angle_alpha   90.00
_cell.angle_beta   90.00
_cell.angle_gamma   90.00
#
_symmetry.space_group_name_H-M   'P 1'
#
loop_
_entity.id
_entity.type
_entity.pdbx_description
1 polymer ?
#
loop_
_entity_poly.entity_id
_entity_poly.type
_entity_poly.pdbx_seq_one_letter_code
_entity_poly.pdbx_strand_id
1 'polypeptide(L)'
;MLNQVLRPIARNLARNSARFSSTKPADIKLATINDIPVSCGSWKEHYDARQKVYNTQLIAGLAVFISTIAYIKFSGVIFFNFFPPDESELEKK
;
A
#
# COMPACT_ATOMS: atom_id res chain seq x y z
N MET A 1 -24.46 59.50 48.41
CA MET A 1 -25.24 59.07 47.23
C MET A 1 -24.37 58.72 46.00
N LEU A 2 -23.07 59.04 45.97
CA LEU A 2 -22.16 58.71 44.86
C LEU A 2 -21.93 57.20 44.61
N ASN A 3 -22.05 56.37 45.65
CA ASN A 3 -21.76 54.93 45.58
C ASN A 3 -22.77 54.11 44.75
N GLN A 4 -23.95 54.67 44.46
CA GLN A 4 -24.98 53.98 43.66
C GLN A 4 -24.78 54.18 42.15
N VAL A 5 -24.08 55.25 41.74
CA VAL A 5 -23.80 55.58 40.32
C VAL A 5 -22.57 54.83 39.80
N LEU A 6 -21.58 54.59 40.66
CA LEU A 6 -20.32 53.93 40.27
C LEU A 6 -20.44 52.40 40.07
N ARG A 7 -21.38 51.76 40.79
CA ARG A 7 -21.57 50.30 40.79
C ARG A 7 -21.94 49.71 39.41
N PRO A 8 -22.86 50.28 38.62
CA PRO A 8 -23.18 49.75 37.29
C PRO A 8 -22.04 49.96 36.28
N ILE A 9 -21.26 51.04 36.40
CA ILE A 9 -20.16 51.35 35.48
C ILE A 9 -19.01 50.36 35.67
N ALA A 10 -18.59 50.12 36.92
CA ALA A 10 -17.56 49.14 37.24
C ALA A 10 -17.99 47.71 36.82
N ARG A 11 -19.27 47.38 36.97
CA ARG A 11 -19.82 46.06 36.63
C ARG A 11 -19.92 45.83 35.11
N ASN A 12 -20.11 46.88 34.30
CA ASN A 12 -20.07 46.77 32.84
C ASN A 12 -18.64 46.64 32.30
N LEU A 13 -17.66 47.34 32.89
CA LEU A 13 -16.25 47.21 32.51
C LEU A 13 -15.70 45.81 32.80
N ALA A 14 -16.02 45.24 33.98
CA ALA A 14 -15.62 43.87 34.33
C ALA A 14 -16.24 42.80 33.41
N ARG A 15 -17.49 43.01 32.96
CA ARG A 15 -18.16 42.10 32.01
C ARG A 15 -17.60 42.16 30.60
N ASN A 16 -17.05 43.30 30.18
CA ASN A 16 -16.45 43.46 28.85
C ASN A 16 -15.06 42.82 28.75
N SER A 17 -14.36 42.65 29.88
CA SER A 17 -13.03 42.02 29.94
C SER A 17 -13.05 40.48 29.92
N ALA A 18 -14.22 39.84 30.08
CA ALA A 18 -14.32 38.39 30.20
C ALA A 18 -14.69 37.68 28.89
N ARG A 19 -14.90 38.42 27.80
CA ARG A 19 -15.13 37.85 26.47
C ARG A 19 -13.82 37.94 25.71
N PHE A 20 -13.45 36.88 25.00
CA PHE A 20 -12.20 36.70 24.26
C PHE A 20 -11.03 36.14 25.07
N SER A 21 -11.26 35.04 25.80
CA SER A 21 -10.29 33.94 25.75
C SER A 21 -10.24 33.47 24.29
N SER A 22 -9.29 33.97 23.52
CA SER A 22 -8.97 33.42 22.20
C SER A 22 -8.32 32.07 22.45
N THR A 23 -9.10 31.00 22.39
CA THR A 23 -8.56 29.65 22.24
C THR A 23 -7.74 29.71 20.96
N LYS A 24 -6.40 29.67 21.08
CA LYS A 24 -5.50 29.54 19.93
C LYS A 24 -6.09 28.41 19.06
N PRO A 25 -6.29 28.59 17.75
CA PRO A 25 -6.72 27.48 16.92
C PRO A 25 -5.69 26.38 17.13
N ALA A 26 -6.15 25.23 17.64
CA ALA A 26 -5.34 24.03 17.74
C ALA A 26 -4.68 23.81 16.37
N ASP A 27 -3.40 23.44 16.34
CA ASP A 27 -2.63 23.19 15.12
C ASP A 27 -3.52 22.55 14.05
N ILE A 28 -3.84 23.30 13.00
CA ILE A 28 -4.73 22.86 11.94
C ILE A 28 -3.96 21.79 11.17
N LYS A 29 -4.24 20.51 11.47
CA LYS A 29 -3.68 19.39 10.71
C LYS A 29 -4.17 19.52 9.26
N LEU A 30 -3.24 19.77 8.35
CA LEU A 30 -3.53 19.77 6.92
C LEU A 30 -4.03 18.39 6.50
N ALA A 31 -5.16 18.35 5.80
CA ALA A 31 -5.68 17.11 5.24
C ALA A 31 -4.62 16.51 4.32
N THR A 32 -4.23 15.27 4.61
CA THR A 32 -3.30 14.50 3.80
C THR A 32 -4.05 13.37 3.10
N ILE A 33 -3.45 12.78 2.07
CA ILE A 33 -3.98 11.59 1.38
C ILE A 33 -4.24 10.45 2.38
N ASN A 34 -3.49 10.38 3.48
CA ASN A 34 -3.70 9.38 4.52
C ASN A 34 -5.01 9.56 5.31
N ASP A 35 -5.67 10.72 5.20
CA ASP A 35 -6.97 10.98 5.84
C ASP A 35 -8.15 10.51 4.96
N ILE A 36 -7.88 10.04 3.74
CA ILE A 36 -8.90 9.47 2.86
C ILE A 36 -9.36 8.12 3.43
N PRO A 37 -10.67 7.82 3.47
CA PRO A 37 -11.15 6.54 3.95
C PRO A 37 -10.57 5.41 3.11
N VAL A 38 -9.85 4.51 3.77
CA VAL A 38 -9.43 3.25 3.16
C VAL A 38 -10.68 2.42 2.91
N SER A 39 -10.76 1.80 1.74
CA SER A 39 -11.84 0.88 1.43
C SER A 39 -11.92 -0.21 2.49
N CYS A 40 -13.05 -0.29 3.18
CA CYS A 40 -13.30 -1.20 4.29
C CYS A 40 -14.48 -2.13 3.95
N GLY A 41 -14.54 -3.31 4.57
CA GLY A 41 -15.63 -4.27 4.39
C GLY A 41 -15.29 -5.54 3.61
N SER A 42 -16.34 -6.30 3.27
CA SER A 42 -16.29 -7.68 2.75
C SER A 42 -15.56 -7.84 1.41
N TRP A 43 -15.47 -6.78 0.62
CA TRP A 43 -14.74 -6.79 -0.65
C TRP A 43 -13.26 -7.15 -0.45
N LYS A 44 -12.64 -6.69 0.65
CA LYS A 44 -11.22 -6.91 0.92
C LYS A 44 -10.97 -8.38 1.25
N GLU A 45 -11.81 -8.97 2.10
CA GLU A 45 -11.72 -10.39 2.46
C GLU A 45 -11.91 -11.29 1.23
N HIS A 46 -12.88 -10.96 0.37
CA HIS A 46 -13.08 -11.69 -0.89
C HIS A 46 -11.88 -11.52 -1.84
N TYR A 47 -11.34 -10.30 -1.97
CA TYR A 47 -10.16 -10.03 -2.78
C TYR A 47 -8.95 -10.84 -2.28
N ASP A 48 -8.66 -10.78 -0.97
CA ASP A 48 -7.54 -11.48 -0.34
C ASP A 48 -7.69 -13.01 -0.50
N ALA A 49 -8.91 -13.54 -0.40
CA ALA A 49 -9.18 -14.96 -0.64
C ALA A 49 -8.87 -15.37 -2.09
N ARG A 50 -9.26 -14.53 -3.07
CA ARG A 50 -8.97 -14.79 -4.49
C ARG A 50 -7.50 -14.62 -4.84
N GLN A 51 -6.84 -13.65 -4.23
CA GLN A 51 -5.42 -13.38 -4.45
C GLN A 51 -4.55 -14.58 -4.06
N LYS A 52 -4.91 -15.31 -2.99
CA LYS A 52 -4.26 -16.56 -2.63
C LYS A 52 -4.34 -17.60 -3.75
N VAL A 53 -5.50 -17.76 -4.36
CA VAL A 53 -5.70 -18.72 -5.47
C VAL A 53 -4.81 -18.36 -6.66
N TYR A 54 -4.79 -17.09 -7.07
CA TYR A 54 -3.97 -16.66 -8.19
C TYR A 54 -2.48 -16.81 -7.92
N ASN A 55 -2.02 -16.46 -6.72
CA ASN A 55 -0.63 -16.64 -6.32
C ASN A 55 -0.24 -18.12 -6.31
N THR A 56 -1.11 -19.01 -5.83
CA THR A 56 -0.88 -20.46 -5.89
C THR A 56 -0.77 -20.96 -7.32
N GLN A 57 -1.67 -20.52 -8.21
CA GLN A 57 -1.62 -20.87 -9.63
C GLN A 57 -0.33 -20.39 -10.30
N LEU A 58 0.10 -19.16 -9.98
CA LEU A 58 1.34 -18.59 -10.49
C LEU A 58 2.56 -19.41 -10.07
N ILE A 59 2.66 -19.74 -8.77
CA ILE A 59 3.77 -20.54 -8.24
C ILE A 59 3.77 -21.95 -8.85
N ALA A 60 2.61 -22.59 -8.94
CA ALA A 60 2.48 -23.92 -9.52
C ALA A 60 2.86 -23.92 -11.01
N GLY A 61 2.38 -22.94 -11.78
CA GLY A 61 2.73 -22.79 -13.19
C GLY A 61 4.22 -22.55 -13.40
N LEU A 62 4.82 -21.69 -12.58
CA LEU A 62 6.26 -21.41 -12.65
C LEU A 62 7.10 -22.66 -12.31
N ALA A 63 6.70 -23.41 -11.28
CA ALA A 63 7.36 -24.66 -10.92
C ALA A 63 7.32 -25.67 -12.07
N VAL A 64 6.14 -25.91 -12.65
CA VAL A 64 5.99 -26.82 -13.81
C VAL A 64 6.86 -26.36 -14.97
N PHE A 65 6.82 -25.07 -15.32
CA PHE A 65 7.60 -24.52 -16.42
C PHE A 65 9.11 -24.72 -16.25
N ILE A 66 9.64 -24.38 -15.06
CA ILE A 66 11.07 -24.56 -14.74
C ILE A 66 11.44 -26.05 -14.80
N SER A 67 10.61 -26.92 -14.21
CA SER A 67 10.85 -28.37 -14.24
C SER A 67 10.84 -28.92 -15.66
N THR A 68 9.93 -28.47 -16.53
CA THR A 68 9.89 -28.89 -17.94
C THR A 68 11.16 -28.47 -18.67
N ILE A 69 11.61 -27.23 -18.53
CA ILE A 69 12.86 -26.76 -19.15
C ILE A 69 14.05 -27.58 -18.65
N ALA A 70 14.15 -27.77 -17.33
CA ALA A 70 15.23 -28.54 -16.73
C ALA A 70 15.23 -29.98 -17.26
N TYR A 71 14.07 -30.65 -17.27
CA TYR A 71 13.94 -32.00 -17.80
C TYR A 71 14.40 -32.08 -19.25
N ILE A 72 13.97 -31.16 -20.11
CA ILE A 72 14.37 -31.12 -21.52
C ILE A 72 15.88 -30.94 -21.67
N LYS A 73 16.50 -30.07 -20.87
CA LYS A 73 17.95 -29.82 -20.91
C LYS A 73 18.76 -31.03 -20.44
N PHE A 74 18.32 -31.74 -19.40
CA PHE A 74 19.11 -32.81 -18.77
C PHE A 74 18.81 -34.22 -19.28
N SER A 75 17.61 -34.49 -19.79
CA SER A 75 17.21 -35.84 -20.20
C SER A 75 17.80 -36.29 -21.55
N GLY A 76 18.29 -35.36 -22.37
CA GLY A 76 18.74 -35.67 -23.73
C GLY A 76 17.59 -36.09 -24.68
N VAL A 77 16.33 -35.93 -24.27
CA VAL A 77 15.15 -36.34 -25.05
C VAL A 77 14.98 -35.52 -26.34
N ILE A 78 15.52 -34.30 -26.37
CA ILE A 78 15.49 -33.43 -27.56
C ILE A 78 16.93 -33.10 -27.97
N PHE A 79 17.29 -33.45 -29.19
CA PHE A 79 18.52 -32.98 -29.84
C PHE A 79 18.23 -31.64 -30.54
N PHE A 80 18.75 -30.56 -29.98
CA PHE A 80 18.44 -29.21 -30.46
C PHE A 80 19.30 -28.73 -31.63
N ASN A 81 20.36 -29.45 -32.00
CA ASN A 81 21.28 -29.10 -33.08
C ASN A 81 21.71 -27.61 -33.08
N PHE A 82 22.04 -27.06 -31.90
CA PHE A 82 22.36 -25.64 -31.75
C PHE A 82 23.69 -25.24 -32.41
N PHE A 83 24.57 -26.21 -32.65
CA PHE A 83 25.90 -26.00 -33.19
C PHE A 83 26.14 -26.93 -34.38
N PRO A 84 27.02 -26.55 -35.32
CA PRO A 84 27.48 -27.47 -36.36
C PRO A 84 28.11 -28.72 -35.72
N PRO A 85 28.00 -29.88 -36.39
CA PRO A 85 28.57 -31.13 -35.88
C PRO A 85 30.09 -31.00 -35.72
N ASP A 86 30.62 -31.59 -34.65
CA ASP A 86 32.06 -31.60 -34.42
C ASP A 86 32.77 -32.35 -35.55
N GLU A 87 33.91 -31.80 -35.97
CA GLU A 87 34.71 -32.33 -37.09
C GLU A 87 35.14 -33.79 -36.82
N SER A 88 35.34 -34.14 -35.54
CA SER A 88 35.67 -35.48 -35.07
C SER A 88 34.57 -36.54 -35.29
N GLU A 89 33.33 -36.13 -35.53
CA GLU A 89 32.23 -37.05 -35.89
C GLU A 89 32.16 -37.31 -37.40
N LEU A 90 32.69 -36.40 -38.23
CA LEU A 90 32.76 -36.58 -39.68
C LEU A 90 33.81 -37.63 -40.07
N GLU A 91 34.88 -37.77 -39.27
CA GLU A 91 35.94 -38.78 -39.50
C GLU A 91 35.52 -40.21 -39.13
N LYS A 92 34.43 -40.40 -38.38
CA LYS A 92 33.95 -41.73 -37.95
C LYS A 92 32.96 -42.38 -38.94
N LYS A 93 32.71 -41.75 -40.09
CA LYS A 93 31.74 -42.18 -41.09
C LYS A 93 32.41 -42.73 -42.34
#